data_AF-A0A848ZIP9-F1
#
_entry.id   AF-A0A848ZIP9-F1
#
_cell.length_a   1.000
_cell.length_b   1.000
_cell.length_c   1.000
_cell.angle_alpha   90.00
_cell.angle_beta   90.00
_cell.angle_gamma   90.00
#
_symmetry.space_group_name_H-M   'P 1'
#
loop_
_entity.id
_entity.type
_entity.pdbx_description
1 polymer ?
#
loop_
_entity_poly.entity_id
_entity_poly.type
_entity_poly.pdbx_seq_one_letter_code
_entity_poly.pdbx_strand_id
1 'polypeptide(L)'
;YCPTPGCREVEVKDGPYKGAHSDIEWETVYGFGTSCGVDKMEAVIAASQICDEYGVDTITAGVTIGFAMECFEKGLIHEKDTDGIELRFGNDEAMIAVLKKMVKQEGFGKQIFKGTMRLSQEIKGSEAFAMHTKGMEFGGYECRGLNGQALQFAIDNRGGCHHGYGLPARMEVFDNTRLDVAGKGEYVKNAAISRMARDSMIICSFPRLFSDNLMAEAFSSLFGETWSVEDLKEVGMRVMCQERLFNMREGITEKDDNLPLRLLEEPKPDGPTRGTVVPLKELKEDYYRAMGYDLSTGNPTDALLNQLGIQK
;
A
#
# COMPACT_ATOMS: atom_id res chain seq x y z
N TYR A 1 13.94 -6.09 21.19
CA TYR A 1 13.10 -6.49 22.34
C TYR A 1 11.68 -6.86 21.90
N CYS A 2 11.53 -7.73 20.89
CA CYS A 2 10.19 -8.15 20.45
C CYS A 2 9.81 -9.47 21.14
N PRO A 3 8.69 -9.54 21.88
CA PRO A 3 8.20 -10.80 22.45
C PRO A 3 7.43 -11.66 21.43
N THR A 4 7.18 -11.13 20.22
CA THR A 4 6.40 -11.81 19.18
C THR A 4 7.30 -12.12 17.98
N PRO A 5 7.66 -13.40 17.72
CA PRO A 5 8.41 -13.75 16.53
C PRO A 5 7.52 -13.56 15.29
N GLY A 6 7.88 -12.58 14.45
CA GLY A 6 7.23 -12.32 13.16
C GLY A 6 7.94 -13.02 11.99
N CYS A 7 9.27 -13.05 12.05
CA CYS A 7 10.13 -13.63 11.02
C CYS A 7 9.92 -15.14 10.87
N ARG A 8 9.89 -15.59 9.61
CA ARG A 8 9.82 -16.98 9.16
C ARG A 8 10.86 -17.22 8.08
N GLU A 9 12.06 -17.58 8.50
CA GLU A 9 13.08 -18.07 7.58
C GLU A 9 12.65 -19.41 6.97
N VAL A 10 12.62 -19.47 5.64
CA VAL A 10 12.29 -20.65 4.86
C VAL A 10 13.36 -20.91 3.81
N GLU A 11 13.55 -22.17 3.44
CA GLU A 11 14.49 -22.60 2.40
C GLU A 11 13.81 -23.62 1.48
N VAL A 12 13.95 -23.43 0.18
CA VAL A 12 13.47 -24.35 -0.86
C VAL A 12 14.38 -25.57 -0.93
N LYS A 13 13.84 -26.75 -0.67
CA LYS A 13 14.63 -27.99 -0.57
C LYS A 13 14.86 -28.70 -1.90
N ASP A 14 13.95 -28.57 -2.86
CA ASP A 14 13.96 -29.31 -4.13
C ASP A 14 13.41 -28.47 -5.29
N GLY A 15 13.55 -28.98 -6.52
CA GLY A 15 13.05 -28.32 -7.73
C GLY A 15 13.99 -27.25 -8.32
N PRO A 16 13.52 -26.47 -9.30
CA PRO A 16 14.35 -25.52 -10.05
C PRO A 16 14.86 -24.34 -9.21
N TYR A 17 14.22 -24.08 -8.07
CA TYR A 17 14.58 -23.00 -7.14
C TYR A 17 15.28 -23.51 -5.87
N LYS A 18 15.79 -24.75 -5.88
CA LYS A 18 16.49 -25.35 -4.75
C LYS A 18 17.62 -24.45 -4.22
N GLY A 19 17.66 -24.29 -2.90
CA GLY A 19 18.62 -23.45 -2.18
C GLY A 19 18.20 -21.99 -2.05
N ALA A 20 17.08 -21.59 -2.67
CA ALA A 20 16.51 -20.28 -2.40
C ALA A 20 16.06 -20.18 -0.94
N HIS A 21 16.32 -19.06 -0.28
CA HIS A 21 15.96 -18.84 1.11
C HIS A 21 15.64 -17.37 1.38
N SER A 22 14.66 -17.12 2.23
CA SER A 22 14.22 -15.78 2.61
C SER A 22 13.42 -15.83 3.91
N ASP A 23 13.34 -14.70 4.60
CA ASP A 23 12.21 -14.42 5.49
C ASP A 23 11.01 -14.04 4.61
N ILE A 24 9.87 -14.71 4.75
CA ILE A 24 8.70 -14.49 3.87
C ILE A 24 7.56 -13.82 4.62
N GLU A 25 7.16 -12.67 4.09
CA GLU A 25 6.04 -11.87 4.56
C GLU A 25 4.82 -11.98 3.63
N TRP A 26 3.64 -11.66 4.17
CA TRP A 26 2.36 -11.70 3.43
C TRP A 26 2.40 -10.92 2.12
N GLU A 27 2.98 -9.71 2.15
CA GLU A 27 3.01 -8.80 1.00
C GLU A 27 3.91 -9.30 -0.13
N THR A 28 4.96 -10.05 0.19
CA THR A 28 5.82 -10.71 -0.80
C THR A 28 5.09 -11.86 -1.49
N VAL A 29 4.33 -12.64 -0.72
CA VAL A 29 3.45 -13.70 -1.27
C VAL A 29 2.38 -13.10 -2.16
N TYR A 30 1.82 -11.95 -1.79
CA TYR A 30 0.90 -11.21 -2.66
C TYR A 30 1.60 -10.73 -3.95
N GLY A 31 2.70 -9.99 -3.83
CA GLY A 31 3.37 -9.34 -4.96
C GLY A 31 3.84 -10.31 -6.03
N PHE A 32 4.49 -11.41 -5.63
CA PHE A 32 5.03 -12.39 -6.58
C PHE A 32 4.13 -13.62 -6.75
N GLY A 33 3.15 -13.84 -5.87
CA GLY A 33 2.19 -14.93 -6.01
C GLY A 33 0.93 -14.46 -6.73
N THR A 34 -0.08 -14.05 -5.96
CA THR A 34 -1.42 -13.77 -6.49
C THR A 34 -1.46 -12.60 -7.47
N SER A 35 -0.63 -11.57 -7.29
CA SER A 35 -0.55 -10.46 -8.26
C SER A 35 0.08 -10.85 -9.60
N CYS A 36 0.87 -11.92 -9.64
CA CYS A 36 1.47 -12.48 -10.85
C CYS A 36 0.77 -13.76 -11.34
N GLY A 37 -0.32 -14.18 -10.67
CA GLY A 37 -1.00 -15.45 -10.95
C GLY A 37 -0.14 -16.69 -10.69
N VAL A 38 0.98 -16.57 -9.98
CA VAL A 38 1.92 -17.65 -9.67
C VAL A 38 1.49 -18.35 -8.39
N ASP A 39 1.33 -19.67 -8.44
CA ASP A 39 0.90 -20.51 -7.32
C ASP A 39 2.04 -21.33 -6.68
N LYS A 40 3.29 -21.10 -7.12
CA LYS A 40 4.48 -21.82 -6.66
C LYS A 40 5.24 -21.02 -5.61
N MET A 41 5.14 -21.45 -4.34
CA MET A 41 5.80 -20.77 -3.22
C MET A 41 7.33 -20.78 -3.35
N GLU A 42 7.92 -21.81 -3.95
CA GLU A 42 9.36 -21.89 -4.19
C GLU A 42 9.86 -20.76 -5.10
N ALA A 43 9.04 -20.35 -6.09
CA ALA A 43 9.36 -19.22 -6.95
C ALA A 43 9.21 -17.89 -6.20
N VAL A 44 8.18 -17.75 -5.35
CA VAL A 44 8.00 -16.58 -4.48
C VAL A 44 9.18 -16.42 -3.52
N ILE A 45 9.66 -17.52 -2.92
CA ILE A 45 10.86 -17.51 -2.04
C ILE A 45 12.09 -17.06 -2.82
N ALA A 46 12.30 -17.57 -4.03
CA ALA A 46 13.40 -17.15 -4.88
C ALA A 46 13.30 -15.68 -5.29
N ALA A 47 12.11 -15.18 -5.59
CA ALA A 47 11.88 -13.77 -5.88
C ALA A 47 12.19 -12.87 -4.67
N SER A 48 11.74 -13.29 -3.47
CA SER A 48 12.02 -12.60 -2.22
C SER A 48 13.52 -12.49 -1.96
N GLN A 49 14.26 -13.60 -2.10
CA GLN A 49 15.71 -13.58 -1.95
C GLN A 49 16.39 -12.60 -2.91
N ILE A 50 15.96 -12.57 -4.18
CA ILE A 50 16.50 -11.62 -5.17
C ILE A 50 16.21 -10.17 -4.72
N CYS A 51 15.00 -9.89 -4.24
CA CYS A 51 14.65 -8.57 -3.72
C CYS A 51 15.51 -8.17 -2.51
N ASP A 52 15.71 -9.06 -1.55
CA ASP A 52 16.53 -8.81 -0.36
C ASP A 52 18.00 -8.58 -0.71
N GLU A 53 18.57 -9.41 -1.59
CA GLU A 53 19.98 -9.30 -2.01
C GLU A 53 20.27 -8.01 -2.79
N TYR A 54 19.29 -7.52 -3.56
CA TYR A 54 19.44 -6.31 -4.38
C TYR A 54 18.84 -5.05 -3.75
N GLY A 55 18.15 -5.16 -2.61
CA GLY A 55 17.50 -4.03 -1.94
C GLY A 55 16.33 -3.45 -2.73
N VAL A 56 15.45 -4.30 -3.26
CA VAL A 56 14.27 -3.90 -4.04
C VAL A 56 12.99 -4.27 -3.32
N ASP A 57 12.01 -3.37 -3.31
CA ASP A 57 10.71 -3.64 -2.68
C ASP A 57 9.95 -4.77 -3.41
N THR A 58 9.54 -5.78 -2.65
CA THR A 58 8.82 -6.96 -3.16
C THR A 58 7.43 -6.61 -3.68
N ILE A 59 6.74 -5.63 -3.07
CA ILE A 59 5.41 -5.20 -3.51
C ILE A 59 5.52 -4.52 -4.87
N THR A 60 6.28 -3.43 -4.96
CA THR A 60 6.46 -2.68 -6.21
C THR A 60 6.98 -3.57 -7.34
N ALA A 61 7.99 -4.40 -7.08
CA ALA A 61 8.53 -5.29 -8.11
C ALA A 61 7.49 -6.30 -8.61
N GLY A 62 6.82 -7.01 -7.69
CA GLY A 62 5.80 -8.00 -8.02
C GLY A 62 4.59 -7.40 -8.73
N VAL A 63 4.03 -6.31 -8.22
CA VAL A 63 2.86 -5.64 -8.83
C VAL A 63 3.20 -5.06 -10.20
N THR A 64 4.41 -4.51 -10.39
CA THR A 64 4.84 -4.02 -11.71
C THR A 64 5.02 -5.17 -12.71
N ILE A 65 5.51 -6.33 -12.28
CA ILE A 65 5.56 -7.55 -13.09
C ILE A 65 4.16 -8.04 -13.44
N GLY A 66 3.25 -8.11 -12.46
CA GLY A 66 1.85 -8.48 -12.70
C GLY A 66 1.15 -7.54 -13.69
N PHE A 67 1.41 -6.24 -13.60
CA PHE A 67 0.93 -5.26 -14.57
C PHE A 67 1.48 -5.51 -15.98
N ALA A 68 2.77 -5.82 -16.11
CA ALA A 68 3.38 -6.16 -17.40
C ALA A 68 2.81 -7.48 -17.97
N MET A 69 2.53 -8.47 -17.12
CA MET A 69 1.84 -9.70 -17.53
C MET A 69 0.45 -9.41 -18.09
N GLU A 70 -0.32 -8.52 -17.44
CA GLU A 70 -1.62 -8.12 -17.93
C GLU A 70 -1.54 -7.37 -19.28
N CYS A 71 -0.56 -6.47 -19.43
CA CYS A 71 -0.30 -5.79 -20.68
C CYS A 71 0.01 -6.79 -21.82
N PHE A 72 0.77 -7.84 -21.52
CA PHE A 72 1.11 -8.88 -22.48
C PHE A 72 -0.12 -9.70 -22.89
N GLU A 73 -0.95 -10.13 -21.93
CA GLU A 73 -2.17 -10.89 -22.23
C GLU A 73 -3.23 -10.08 -22.99
N LYS A 74 -3.30 -8.77 -22.74
CA LYS A 74 -4.14 -7.84 -23.52
C LYS A 74 -3.55 -7.48 -24.88
N GLY A 75 -2.34 -7.93 -25.20
CA GLY A 75 -1.66 -7.66 -26.47
C GLY A 75 -1.17 -6.21 -26.61
N LEU A 76 -0.93 -5.50 -25.50
CA LEU A 76 -0.35 -4.16 -25.49
C LEU A 76 1.18 -4.19 -25.61
N ILE A 77 1.79 -5.29 -25.17
CA ILE A 77 3.21 -5.62 -25.36
C ILE A 77 3.33 -7.07 -25.85
N HIS A 78 4.45 -7.42 -26.46
CA HIS A 78 4.69 -8.75 -27.04
C HIS A 78 6.08 -9.29 -26.68
N GLU A 79 6.38 -10.52 -27.11
CA GLU A 79 7.68 -11.19 -26.85
C GLU A 79 8.89 -10.33 -27.27
N LYS A 80 8.79 -9.65 -28.42
CA LYS A 80 9.85 -8.76 -28.91
C LYS A 80 10.17 -7.61 -27.94
N ASP A 81 9.17 -7.16 -27.16
CA ASP A 81 9.29 -6.04 -26.24
C ASP A 81 9.86 -6.51 -24.88
N THR A 82 9.79 -7.82 -24.61
CA THR A 82 10.14 -8.49 -23.36
C THR A 82 11.40 -9.35 -23.50
N ASP A 83 12.28 -9.02 -24.44
CA ASP A 83 13.52 -9.78 -24.76
C ASP A 83 13.28 -11.27 -25.09
N GLY A 84 12.13 -11.60 -25.68
CA GLY A 84 11.74 -12.96 -26.04
C GLY A 84 11.10 -13.77 -24.90
N ILE A 85 10.74 -13.12 -23.79
CA ILE A 85 10.12 -13.78 -22.64
C ILE A 85 8.59 -13.81 -22.82
N GLU A 86 7.97 -14.98 -22.76
CA GLU A 86 6.50 -15.10 -22.74
C GLU A 86 5.94 -14.72 -21.37
N LEU A 87 5.73 -13.41 -21.15
CA LEU A 87 5.35 -12.82 -19.87
C LEU A 87 3.83 -12.90 -19.64
N ARG A 88 3.29 -14.09 -19.36
CA ARG A 88 1.88 -14.31 -19.01
C ARG A 88 1.69 -14.58 -17.53
N PHE A 89 0.46 -14.40 -17.03
CA PHE A 89 0.14 -14.76 -15.64
C PHE A 89 0.38 -16.25 -15.39
N GLY A 90 0.87 -16.57 -14.20
CA GLY A 90 1.19 -17.94 -13.79
C GLY A 90 2.50 -18.51 -14.32
N ASN A 91 3.24 -17.78 -15.16
CA ASN A 91 4.56 -18.18 -15.61
C ASN A 91 5.64 -17.74 -14.60
N ASP A 92 5.99 -18.63 -13.67
CA ASP A 92 6.96 -18.35 -12.62
C ASP A 92 8.39 -18.16 -13.15
N GLU A 93 8.77 -18.89 -14.21
CA GLU A 93 10.08 -18.73 -14.85
C GLU A 93 10.22 -17.36 -15.51
N ALA A 94 9.18 -16.90 -16.21
CA ALA A 94 9.14 -15.56 -16.80
C ALA A 94 9.20 -14.46 -15.73
N MET A 95 8.45 -14.63 -14.63
CA MET A 95 8.48 -13.71 -13.49
C MET A 95 9.91 -13.55 -12.94
N ILE A 96 10.59 -14.66 -12.66
CA ILE A 96 11.96 -14.64 -12.13
C ILE A 96 12.96 -14.07 -13.16
N ALA A 97 12.81 -14.41 -14.44
CA ALA A 97 13.67 -13.90 -15.50
C ALA A 97 13.55 -12.37 -15.64
N VAL A 98 12.33 -11.84 -15.63
CA VAL A 98 12.06 -10.40 -15.69
C VAL A 98 12.54 -9.70 -14.41
N LEU A 99 12.33 -10.29 -13.22
CA LEU A 99 12.84 -9.74 -11.97
C LEU A 99 14.38 -9.63 -12.00
N LYS A 100 15.09 -10.67 -12.44
CA LYS A 100 16.56 -10.63 -12.59
C LYS A 100 17.00 -9.55 -13.56
N LYS A 101 16.27 -9.35 -14.66
CA LYS A 101 16.52 -8.26 -15.61
C LYS A 101 16.23 -6.89 -15.00
N MET A 102 15.18 -6.75 -14.21
CA MET A 102 14.81 -5.53 -13.49
C MET A 102 15.93 -5.09 -12.56
N VAL A 103 16.38 -5.97 -11.65
CA VAL A 103 17.42 -5.64 -10.65
C VAL A 103 18.79 -5.38 -11.29
N LYS A 104 19.06 -5.96 -12.47
CA LYS A 104 20.28 -5.71 -13.26
C LYS A 104 20.14 -4.55 -14.26
N GLN A 105 18.94 -4.02 -14.43
CA GLN A 105 18.58 -3.04 -15.46
C GLN A 105 19.06 -3.44 -16.88
N GLU A 106 18.75 -4.67 -17.28
CA GLU A 106 19.14 -5.25 -18.58
C GLU A 106 17.94 -5.46 -19.52
N GLY A 107 18.03 -4.96 -20.76
CA GLY A 107 16.96 -5.10 -21.76
C GLY A 107 15.61 -4.55 -21.27
N PHE A 108 14.55 -5.35 -21.32
CA PHE A 108 13.22 -5.02 -20.79
C PHE A 108 13.25 -4.65 -19.30
N GLY A 109 14.24 -5.13 -18.55
CA GLY A 109 14.52 -4.74 -17.17
C GLY A 109 14.58 -3.23 -16.95
N LYS A 110 15.08 -2.46 -17.93
CA LYS A 110 15.16 -0.99 -17.85
C LYS A 110 13.79 -0.31 -17.92
N GLN A 111 12.83 -0.93 -18.59
CA GLN A 111 11.46 -0.40 -18.69
C GLN A 111 10.70 -0.71 -17.42
N ILE A 112 10.74 -1.96 -16.99
CA ILE A 112 9.97 -2.42 -15.83
C ILE A 112 10.51 -1.84 -14.50
N PHE A 113 11.79 -1.51 -14.42
CA PHE A 113 12.38 -0.84 -13.25
C PHE A 113 11.77 0.55 -12.94
N LYS A 114 11.04 1.16 -13.88
CA LYS A 114 10.44 2.50 -13.70
C LYS A 114 9.22 2.49 -12.75
N GLY A 115 8.68 1.32 -12.44
CA GLY A 115 7.44 1.13 -11.69
C GLY A 115 6.18 1.28 -12.55
N THR A 116 5.04 0.86 -12.00
CA THR A 116 3.76 0.71 -12.71
C THR A 116 3.27 2.02 -13.31
N MET A 117 3.33 3.12 -12.56
CA MET A 117 2.84 4.43 -13.03
C MET A 117 3.57 4.91 -14.28
N ARG A 118 4.91 4.83 -14.29
CA ARG A 118 5.70 5.32 -15.43
C ARG A 118 5.58 4.37 -16.61
N LEU A 119 5.54 3.07 -16.34
CA LEU A 119 5.37 2.07 -17.39
C LEU A 119 3.98 2.19 -18.05
N SER A 120 2.92 2.48 -17.31
CA SER A 120 1.58 2.64 -17.88
C SER A 120 1.44 3.89 -18.76
N GLN A 121 2.19 4.96 -18.47
CA GLN A 121 2.28 6.14 -19.34
C GLN A 121 2.97 5.85 -20.68
N GLU A 122 3.81 4.82 -20.75
CA GLU A 122 4.52 4.40 -21.97
C GLU A 122 3.70 3.38 -22.77
N ILE A 123 2.96 2.50 -22.08
CA ILE A 123 2.10 1.47 -22.69
C ILE A 123 0.68 2.02 -22.83
N LYS A 124 0.35 2.59 -24.00
CA LYS A 124 -0.97 3.19 -24.24
C LYS A 124 -2.12 2.19 -24.02
N GLY A 125 -3.16 2.63 -23.29
CA GLY A 125 -4.36 1.84 -23.03
C GLY A 125 -4.24 0.94 -21.79
N SER A 126 -3.20 1.14 -20.98
CA SER A 126 -2.94 0.37 -19.76
C SER A 126 -3.27 1.12 -18.47
N GLU A 127 -3.48 2.43 -18.56
CA GLU A 127 -3.60 3.35 -17.42
C GLU A 127 -4.80 2.98 -16.51
N ALA A 128 -5.87 2.45 -17.08
CA ALA A 128 -7.10 2.09 -16.34
C ALA A 128 -6.89 0.96 -15.31
N PHE A 129 -5.89 0.11 -15.52
CA PHE A 129 -5.59 -1.06 -14.68
C PHE A 129 -4.19 -1.02 -14.04
N ALA A 130 -3.52 0.14 -14.09
CA ALA A 130 -2.26 0.39 -13.40
C ALA A 130 -2.51 0.55 -11.89
N MET A 131 -2.26 -0.49 -11.09
CA MET A 131 -2.66 -0.56 -9.68
C MET A 131 -1.74 0.21 -8.72
N HIS A 132 -1.82 1.56 -8.76
CA HIS A 132 -1.04 2.45 -7.91
C HIS A 132 -1.84 3.70 -7.50
N THR A 133 -1.36 4.39 -6.46
CA THR A 133 -1.77 5.77 -6.14
C THR A 133 -0.53 6.59 -5.82
N LYS A 134 -0.46 7.81 -6.37
CA LYS A 134 0.71 8.72 -6.27
C LYS A 134 2.04 8.04 -6.67
N GLY A 135 1.98 7.10 -7.61
CA GLY A 135 3.14 6.36 -8.12
C GLY A 135 3.60 5.17 -7.28
N MET A 136 2.95 4.87 -6.15
CA MET A 136 3.25 3.70 -5.32
C MET A 136 2.21 2.59 -5.54
N GLU A 137 2.70 1.38 -5.82
CA GLU A 137 1.90 0.18 -6.00
C GLU A 137 1.11 -0.20 -4.74
N PHE A 138 -0.04 -0.86 -4.94
CA PHE A 138 -0.90 -1.27 -3.84
C PHE A 138 -0.36 -2.45 -3.06
N GLY A 139 -0.60 -2.44 -1.75
CA GLY A 139 -0.48 -3.64 -0.91
C GLY A 139 -1.61 -4.66 -1.17
N GLY A 140 -1.45 -5.87 -0.65
CA GLY A 140 -2.25 -7.04 -0.96
C GLY A 140 -3.68 -7.07 -0.41
N TYR A 141 -4.52 -6.11 -0.81
CA TYR A 141 -5.92 -6.00 -0.39
C TYR A 141 -6.85 -5.61 -1.54
N GLU A 142 -7.87 -6.44 -1.80
CA GLU A 142 -8.94 -6.11 -2.75
C GLU A 142 -9.92 -5.11 -2.11
N CYS A 143 -9.76 -3.85 -2.49
CA CYS A 143 -10.47 -2.69 -1.96
C CYS A 143 -11.93 -2.53 -2.36
N ARG A 144 -12.40 -3.14 -3.46
CA ARG A 144 -13.83 -3.10 -3.81
C ARG A 144 -14.70 -3.78 -2.76
N GLY A 145 -14.12 -4.58 -1.87
CA GLY A 145 -14.81 -5.19 -0.73
C GLY A 145 -14.50 -4.56 0.63
N LEU A 146 -13.73 -3.47 0.70
CA LEU A 146 -13.16 -2.90 1.92
C LEU A 146 -13.01 -1.37 1.78
N ASN A 147 -14.08 -0.62 2.07
CA ASN A 147 -14.15 0.82 1.79
C ASN A 147 -13.11 1.65 2.55
N GLY A 148 -12.77 1.30 3.80
CA GLY A 148 -11.75 1.98 4.58
C GLY A 148 -10.35 1.75 4.02
N GLN A 149 -10.06 0.53 3.61
CA GLN A 149 -8.81 0.21 2.91
C GLN A 149 -8.70 0.93 1.56
N ALA A 150 -9.81 0.97 0.80
CA ALA A 150 -9.89 1.68 -0.47
C ALA A 150 -9.63 3.18 -0.29
N LEU A 151 -10.26 3.78 0.72
CA LEU A 151 -10.03 5.17 1.10
C LEU A 151 -8.56 5.39 1.44
N GLN A 152 -7.97 4.57 2.32
CA GLN A 152 -6.55 4.68 2.67
C GLN A 152 -5.64 4.67 1.43
N PHE A 153 -5.79 3.71 0.51
CA PHE A 153 -4.95 3.69 -0.69
C PHE A 153 -5.08 4.95 -1.55
N ALA A 154 -6.27 5.56 -1.59
CA ALA A 154 -6.48 6.81 -2.31
C ALA A 154 -5.78 7.99 -1.61
N ILE A 155 -5.98 8.17 -0.30
CA ILE A 155 -5.66 9.40 0.43
C ILE A 155 -4.35 9.35 1.22
N ASP A 156 -3.68 8.21 1.31
CA ASP A 156 -2.42 8.09 2.05
C ASP A 156 -1.37 9.08 1.50
N ASN A 157 -0.73 9.80 2.43
CA ASN A 157 0.26 10.82 2.17
C ASN A 157 1.47 10.26 1.41
N ARG A 158 1.80 8.97 1.57
CA ARG A 158 2.92 8.36 0.84
C ARG A 158 2.54 7.59 -0.43
N GLY A 159 1.24 7.49 -0.75
CA GLY A 159 0.73 6.74 -1.90
C GLY A 159 -0.02 5.46 -1.52
N GLY A 160 -0.07 4.48 -2.42
CA GLY A 160 -0.88 3.26 -2.32
C GLY A 160 -0.55 2.26 -1.20
N CYS A 161 -0.19 2.70 0.01
CA CYS A 161 0.29 1.81 1.06
C CYS A 161 -0.82 1.30 1.99
N HIS A 162 -0.76 0.01 2.32
CA HIS A 162 -1.74 -0.64 3.20
C HIS A 162 -1.42 -0.44 4.69
N HIS A 163 -0.24 0.10 5.02
CA HIS A 163 0.19 0.36 6.39
C HIS A 163 0.22 1.84 6.76
N GLY A 164 0.06 2.79 5.83
CA GLY A 164 0.27 4.22 6.14
C GLY A 164 -0.66 4.74 7.23
N TYR A 165 -1.94 4.35 7.21
CA TYR A 165 -2.92 4.74 8.24
C TYR A 165 -3.37 3.58 9.12
N GLY A 166 -2.53 2.55 9.27
CA GLY A 166 -2.89 1.32 9.99
C GLY A 166 -3.40 0.23 9.05
N LEU A 167 -4.27 -0.67 9.52
CA LEU A 167 -4.87 -1.77 8.75
C LEU A 167 -6.41 -1.72 8.80
N PRO A 168 -7.07 -0.73 8.16
CA PRO A 168 -8.53 -0.63 8.10
C PRO A 168 -9.20 -1.95 7.71
N ALA A 169 -8.69 -2.61 6.67
CA ALA A 169 -9.20 -3.88 6.18
C ALA A 169 -9.47 -4.91 7.28
N ARG A 170 -8.53 -5.06 8.23
CA ARG A 170 -8.62 -6.05 9.32
C ARG A 170 -9.82 -5.78 10.21
N MET A 171 -9.94 -4.54 10.68
CA MET A 171 -10.98 -4.15 11.61
C MET A 171 -12.34 -4.11 10.93
N GLU A 172 -12.41 -3.63 9.69
CA GLU A 172 -13.64 -3.60 8.91
C GLU A 172 -14.25 -4.99 8.73
N VAL A 173 -13.39 -6.02 8.59
CA VAL A 173 -13.81 -7.42 8.55
C VAL A 173 -14.32 -7.88 9.91
N PHE A 174 -13.62 -7.58 11.00
CA PHE A 174 -14.04 -7.98 12.36
C PHE A 174 -15.34 -7.31 12.81
N ASP A 175 -15.52 -6.04 12.49
CA ASP A 175 -16.68 -5.23 12.88
C ASP A 175 -17.84 -5.38 11.88
N ASN A 176 -17.62 -6.09 10.76
CA ASN A 176 -18.56 -6.28 9.66
C ASN A 176 -19.06 -4.96 9.03
N THR A 177 -18.20 -3.93 8.98
CA THR A 177 -18.52 -2.59 8.43
C THR A 177 -17.93 -2.37 7.03
N ARG A 178 -17.51 -3.44 6.35
CA ARG A 178 -16.66 -3.42 5.14
C ARG A 178 -17.13 -2.49 4.02
N LEU A 179 -18.44 -2.39 3.82
CA LEU A 179 -19.05 -1.63 2.73
C LEU A 179 -19.70 -0.32 3.22
N ASP A 180 -19.55 0.01 4.50
CA ASP A 180 -20.09 1.26 5.04
C ASP A 180 -19.34 2.44 4.43
N VAL A 181 -20.08 3.51 4.16
CA VAL A 181 -19.53 4.77 3.65
C VAL A 181 -19.57 5.82 4.76
N ALA A 182 -20.73 6.01 5.38
CA ALA A 182 -20.91 6.95 6.47
C ALA A 182 -20.05 6.55 7.69
N GLY A 183 -19.30 7.51 8.24
CA GLY A 183 -18.43 7.29 9.39
C GLY A 183 -17.10 6.61 9.05
N LYS A 184 -16.87 6.24 7.79
CA LYS A 184 -15.62 5.61 7.36
C LYS A 184 -14.44 6.58 7.42
N GLY A 185 -14.69 7.86 7.18
CA GLY A 185 -13.73 8.93 7.30
C GLY A 185 -13.20 9.08 8.72
N GLU A 186 -14.09 9.16 9.71
CA GLU A 186 -13.71 9.23 11.13
C GLU A 186 -12.97 7.96 11.58
N TYR A 187 -13.40 6.81 11.08
CA TYR A 187 -12.71 5.54 11.31
C TYR A 187 -11.25 5.57 10.79
N VAL A 188 -11.03 5.93 9.52
CA VAL A 188 -9.70 5.97 8.92
C VAL A 188 -8.83 7.07 9.55
N LYS A 189 -9.39 8.24 9.88
CA LYS A 189 -8.71 9.30 10.62
C LYS A 189 -8.14 8.80 11.95
N ASN A 190 -8.96 8.11 12.75
CA ASN A 190 -8.53 7.64 14.07
C ASN A 190 -7.42 6.59 13.96
N ALA A 191 -7.50 5.72 12.95
CA ALA A 191 -6.42 4.78 12.63
C ALA A 191 -5.14 5.51 12.19
N ALA A 192 -5.26 6.53 11.33
CA ALA A 192 -4.14 7.33 10.84
C ALA A 192 -3.40 8.05 11.96
N ILE A 193 -4.09 8.80 12.83
CA ILE A 193 -3.45 9.59 13.89
C ILE A 193 -2.78 8.69 14.93
N SER A 194 -3.40 7.54 15.29
CA SER A 194 -2.77 6.55 16.18
C SER A 194 -1.53 5.95 15.52
N ARG A 195 -1.59 5.67 14.21
CA ARG A 195 -0.45 5.16 13.45
C ARG A 195 0.71 6.15 13.40
N MET A 196 0.45 7.42 13.12
CA MET A 196 1.49 8.47 13.07
C MET A 196 2.19 8.67 14.42
N ALA A 197 1.42 8.67 15.52
CA ALA A 197 1.99 8.75 16.86
C ALA A 197 2.91 7.55 17.14
N ARG A 198 2.44 6.34 16.83
CA ARG A 198 3.21 5.10 17.00
C ARG A 198 4.49 5.06 16.17
N ASP A 199 4.40 5.41 14.89
CA ASP A 199 5.54 5.40 13.98
C ASP A 199 6.58 6.47 14.38
N SER A 200 6.13 7.62 14.92
CA SER A 200 7.01 8.64 15.52
C SER A 200 7.75 8.13 16.76
N MET A 201 7.16 7.20 17.52
CA MET A 201 7.82 6.50 18.64
C MET A 201 8.69 5.32 18.19
N ILE A 202 8.67 4.97 16.90
CA ILE A 202 9.41 3.84 16.32
C ILE A 202 9.00 2.51 16.99
N ILE A 203 7.71 2.35 17.26
CA ILE A 203 7.15 1.13 17.87
C ILE A 203 6.49 0.29 16.77
N CYS A 204 6.86 -0.99 16.70
CA CYS A 204 6.25 -1.92 15.75
C CYS A 204 4.71 -1.98 15.93
N SER A 205 3.96 -2.02 14.83
CA SER A 205 2.50 -2.01 14.82
C SER A 205 1.86 -3.37 15.08
N PHE A 206 2.65 -4.46 15.11
CA PHE A 206 2.14 -5.82 15.26
C PHE A 206 1.89 -6.28 16.70
N PRO A 207 2.76 -5.99 17.70
CA PRO A 207 2.52 -6.46 19.06
C PRO A 207 1.30 -5.75 19.66
N ARG A 208 0.22 -6.52 19.87
CA ARG A 208 -1.04 -6.04 20.48
C ARG A 208 -0.89 -5.55 21.92
N LEU A 209 0.27 -5.76 22.53
CA LEU A 209 0.58 -5.29 23.89
C LEU A 209 0.69 -3.76 23.95
N PHE A 210 1.06 -3.09 22.85
CA PHE A 210 1.23 -1.64 22.80
C PHE A 210 -0.09 -0.93 22.49
N SER A 211 -0.97 -0.83 23.50
CA SER A 211 -2.13 0.06 23.46
C SER A 211 -1.70 1.53 23.52
N ASP A 212 -2.59 2.44 23.12
CA ASP A 212 -2.34 3.89 23.21
C ASP A 212 -2.07 4.32 24.66
N ASN A 213 -2.75 3.71 25.64
CA ASN A 213 -2.49 3.94 27.06
C ASN A 213 -1.06 3.53 27.45
N LEU A 214 -0.61 2.34 27.04
CA LEU A 214 0.75 1.90 27.34
C LEU A 214 1.80 2.78 26.65
N MET A 215 1.52 3.26 25.44
CA MET A 215 2.40 4.21 24.75
C MET A 215 2.50 5.52 25.53
N ALA A 216 1.38 6.07 26.01
CA ALA A 216 1.36 7.30 26.80
C ALA A 216 2.10 7.13 28.15
N GLU A 217 1.89 6.02 28.85
CA GLU A 217 2.60 5.69 30.09
C GLU A 217 4.12 5.52 29.87
N ALA A 218 4.51 4.84 28.79
CA ALA A 218 5.92 4.66 28.43
C ALA A 218 6.59 5.99 28.10
N PHE A 219 5.92 6.86 27.34
CA PHE A 219 6.43 8.19 27.00
C PHE A 219 6.53 9.06 28.25
N SER A 220 5.52 9.03 29.12
CA SER A 220 5.54 9.74 30.40
C SER A 220 6.75 9.33 31.26
N SER A 221 7.00 8.04 31.33
CA SER A 221 8.12 7.47 32.09
C SER A 221 9.48 7.85 31.49
N LEU A 222 9.57 7.93 30.16
CA LEU A 222 10.81 8.25 29.44
C LEU A 222 11.21 9.73 29.63
N PHE A 223 10.24 10.64 29.56
CA PHE A 223 10.50 12.09 29.62
C PHE A 223 10.34 12.68 31.03
N GLY A 224 9.73 11.95 31.97
CA GLY A 224 9.51 12.42 33.33
C GLY A 224 8.40 13.47 33.44
N GLU A 225 7.48 13.51 32.48
CA GLU A 225 6.31 14.40 32.45
C GLU A 225 5.04 13.60 32.08
N THR A 226 3.85 14.12 32.38
CA THR A 226 2.61 13.39 32.12
C THR A 226 2.19 13.53 30.65
N TRP A 227 2.01 12.40 29.97
CA TRP A 227 1.42 12.29 28.65
C TRP A 227 0.12 11.49 28.70
N SER A 228 -0.89 11.96 27.99
CA SER A 228 -2.18 11.31 27.79
C SER A 228 -2.31 10.71 26.37
N VAL A 229 -3.36 9.91 26.16
CA VAL A 229 -3.70 9.41 24.81
C VAL A 229 -4.11 10.56 23.89
N GLU A 230 -4.76 11.57 24.43
CA GLU A 230 -5.16 12.78 23.70
C GLU A 230 -3.94 13.56 23.20
N ASP A 231 -2.88 13.66 24.01
CA ASP A 231 -1.61 14.29 23.59
C ASP A 231 -0.98 13.51 22.42
N LEU A 232 -0.97 12.17 22.48
CA LEU A 232 -0.48 11.33 21.38
C LEU A 232 -1.33 11.51 20.10
N LYS A 233 -2.65 11.61 20.23
CA LYS A 233 -3.56 11.87 19.10
C LYS A 233 -3.32 13.25 18.49
N GLU A 234 -3.04 14.27 19.31
CA GLU A 234 -2.68 15.60 18.82
C GLU A 234 -1.36 15.58 18.04
N VAL A 235 -0.35 14.84 18.53
CA VAL A 235 0.90 14.59 17.78
C VAL A 235 0.60 13.93 16.43
N GLY A 236 -0.20 12.88 16.42
CA GLY A 236 -0.60 12.20 15.19
C GLY A 236 -1.31 13.14 14.20
N MET A 237 -2.23 13.97 14.68
CA MET A 237 -2.91 14.97 13.86
C MET A 237 -1.94 16.03 13.30
N ARG A 238 -0.95 16.46 14.10
CA ARG A 238 0.08 17.41 13.67
C ARG A 238 0.94 16.82 12.55
N VAL A 239 1.40 15.58 12.70
CA VAL A 239 2.18 14.86 11.67
C VAL A 239 1.37 14.72 10.38
N MET A 240 0.12 14.24 10.47
CA MET A 240 -0.79 14.09 9.32
C MET A 240 -0.94 15.41 8.53
N CYS A 241 -1.14 16.53 9.23
CA CYS A 241 -1.28 17.83 8.60
C CYS A 241 0.03 18.32 7.96
N GLN A 242 1.17 18.13 8.62
CA GLN A 242 2.48 18.54 8.10
C GLN A 242 2.88 17.76 6.85
N GLU A 243 2.69 16.43 6.85
CA GLU A 243 2.92 15.60 5.67
C GLU A 243 2.01 16.01 4.51
N ARG A 244 0.73 16.32 4.80
CA ARG A 244 -0.21 16.79 3.79
C ARG A 244 0.21 18.14 3.21
N LEU A 245 0.67 19.07 4.06
CA LEU A 245 1.19 20.38 3.61
C LEU A 245 2.47 20.22 2.79
N PHE A 246 3.36 19.29 3.14
CA PHE A 246 4.53 18.96 2.33
C PHE A 246 4.10 18.50 0.93
N ASN A 247 3.19 17.54 0.85
CA ASN A 247 2.67 17.03 -0.42
C ASN A 247 2.05 18.13 -1.27
N MET A 248 1.24 19.00 -0.67
CA MET A 248 0.65 20.15 -1.33
C MET A 248 1.72 21.10 -1.90
N ARG A 249 2.79 21.36 -1.13
CA ARG A 249 3.93 22.18 -1.59
C ARG A 249 4.61 21.58 -2.82
N GLU A 250 4.73 20.25 -2.86
CA GLU A 250 5.33 19.51 -3.97
C GLU A 250 4.36 19.27 -5.15
N GLY A 251 3.13 19.79 -5.07
CA GLY A 251 2.16 19.77 -6.17
C GLY A 251 1.18 18.60 -6.17
N ILE A 252 1.13 17.80 -5.11
CA ILE A 252 0.07 16.80 -4.90
C ILE A 252 -1.21 17.51 -4.46
N THR A 253 -2.32 17.18 -5.10
CA THR A 253 -3.63 17.82 -4.92
C THR A 253 -4.70 16.80 -4.55
N GLU A 254 -5.93 17.27 -4.29
CA GLU A 254 -7.09 16.42 -4.08
C GLU A 254 -7.41 15.51 -5.28
N LYS A 255 -6.89 15.83 -6.47
CA LYS A 255 -7.04 15.01 -7.69
C LYS A 255 -6.16 13.77 -7.66
N ASP A 256 -5.05 13.81 -6.94
CA ASP A 256 -4.13 12.70 -6.76
C ASP A 256 -4.58 11.75 -5.66
N ASP A 257 -5.55 12.17 -4.84
CA ASP A 257 -6.28 11.29 -3.93
C ASP A 257 -7.30 10.46 -4.71
N ASN A 258 -6.81 9.54 -5.51
CA ASN A 258 -7.61 8.77 -6.45
C ASN A 258 -7.23 7.29 -6.46
N LEU A 259 -8.08 6.49 -7.10
CA LEU A 259 -7.85 5.08 -7.39
C LEU A 259 -7.87 4.83 -8.90
N PRO A 260 -7.22 3.75 -9.39
CA PRO A 260 -7.33 3.30 -10.77
C PRO A 260 -8.79 3.03 -11.17
N LEU A 261 -9.12 3.28 -12.45
CA LEU A 261 -10.49 3.13 -12.98
C LEU A 261 -11.07 1.74 -12.74
N ARG A 262 -10.24 0.69 -12.78
CA ARG A 262 -10.64 -0.67 -12.40
C ARG A 262 -11.38 -0.75 -11.06
N LEU A 263 -10.95 0.00 -10.05
CA LEU A 263 -11.59 -0.04 -8.73
C LEU A 263 -12.87 0.80 -8.66
N LEU A 264 -12.98 1.80 -9.52
CA LEU A 264 -14.09 2.76 -9.54
C LEU A 264 -15.25 2.31 -10.45
N GLU A 265 -14.94 1.59 -11.52
CA GLU A 265 -15.88 1.32 -12.61
C GLU A 265 -16.11 -0.16 -12.88
N GLU A 266 -15.09 -1.02 -12.71
CA GLU A 266 -15.24 -2.46 -12.96
C GLU A 266 -15.79 -3.17 -11.71
N PRO A 267 -17.03 -3.73 -11.76
CA PRO A 267 -17.57 -4.44 -10.61
C PRO A 267 -16.72 -5.66 -10.25
N LYS A 268 -16.53 -5.92 -8.95
CA LYS A 268 -15.79 -7.09 -8.49
C LYS A 268 -16.41 -8.37 -9.09
N PRO A 269 -15.64 -9.24 -9.76
CA PRO A 269 -16.19 -10.34 -10.55
C PRO A 269 -16.82 -11.47 -9.71
N ASP A 270 -16.34 -11.68 -8.49
CA ASP A 270 -16.66 -12.86 -7.69
C ASP A 270 -16.63 -12.62 -6.17
N GLY A 271 -16.76 -13.69 -5.38
CA GLY A 271 -16.57 -13.68 -3.93
C GLY A 271 -17.67 -12.98 -3.13
N PRO A 272 -17.45 -12.76 -1.81
CA PRO A 272 -18.47 -12.28 -0.89
C PRO A 272 -19.00 -10.86 -1.19
N THR A 273 -18.22 -10.05 -1.89
CA THR A 273 -18.57 -8.68 -2.29
C THR A 273 -18.68 -8.56 -3.80
N ARG A 274 -19.15 -9.61 -4.49
CA ARG A 274 -19.35 -9.59 -5.94
C ARG A 274 -20.24 -8.42 -6.36
N GLY A 275 -19.86 -7.73 -7.42
CA GLY A 275 -20.62 -6.64 -8.03
C GLY A 275 -20.36 -5.26 -7.42
N THR A 276 -19.50 -5.15 -6.41
CA THR A 276 -19.18 -3.86 -5.80
C THR A 276 -18.10 -3.11 -6.57
N VAL A 277 -18.16 -1.78 -6.50
CA VAL A 277 -17.13 -0.81 -6.88
C VAL A 277 -16.88 0.13 -5.71
N VAL A 278 -15.77 0.87 -5.71
CA VAL A 278 -15.44 1.79 -4.60
C VAL A 278 -16.22 3.12 -4.75
N PRO A 279 -17.05 3.52 -3.76
CA PRO A 279 -17.72 4.83 -3.75
C PRO A 279 -16.76 5.93 -3.27
N LEU A 280 -15.69 6.17 -4.03
CA LEU A 280 -14.55 6.95 -3.57
C LEU A 280 -14.90 8.41 -3.26
N LYS A 281 -15.80 9.02 -4.02
CA LYS A 281 -16.17 10.43 -3.83
C LYS A 281 -16.77 10.63 -2.44
N GLU A 282 -17.75 9.82 -2.07
CA GLU A 282 -18.44 9.88 -0.79
C GLU A 282 -17.47 9.57 0.36
N LEU A 283 -16.59 8.59 0.19
CA LEU A 283 -15.56 8.24 1.18
C LEU A 283 -14.57 9.39 1.43
N LYS A 284 -14.10 10.05 0.37
CA LYS A 284 -13.20 11.21 0.48
C LYS A 284 -13.86 12.37 1.20
N GLU A 285 -15.10 12.69 0.84
CA GLU A 285 -15.83 13.76 1.50
C GLU A 285 -16.05 13.47 3.00
N ASP A 286 -16.40 12.23 3.36
CA ASP A 286 -16.54 11.81 4.76
C ASP A 286 -15.22 11.97 5.52
N TYR A 287 -14.09 11.57 4.91
CA TYR A 287 -12.75 11.71 5.48
C TYR A 287 -12.33 13.17 5.64
N TYR A 288 -12.50 14.02 4.63
CA TYR A 288 -12.12 15.43 4.72
C TYR A 288 -12.92 16.16 5.80
N ARG A 289 -14.22 15.88 5.94
CA ARG A 289 -15.03 16.41 7.05
C ARG A 289 -14.49 15.93 8.39
N ALA A 290 -14.21 14.64 8.53
CA ALA A 290 -13.68 14.07 9.77
C ALA A 290 -12.34 14.70 10.16
N MET A 291 -11.45 14.94 9.20
CA MET A 291 -10.15 15.57 9.42
C MET A 291 -10.22 17.08 9.72
N GLY A 292 -11.35 17.75 9.43
CA GLY A 292 -11.41 19.21 9.46
C GLY A 292 -10.66 19.86 8.29
N TYR A 293 -10.59 19.16 7.16
CA TYR A 293 -9.96 19.61 5.93
C TYR A 293 -10.98 20.36 5.05
N ASP A 294 -10.48 21.23 4.19
CA ASP A 294 -11.29 21.88 3.17
C ASP A 294 -11.72 20.88 2.09
N LEU A 295 -13.01 20.81 1.80
CA LEU A 295 -13.58 19.82 0.88
C LEU A 295 -13.11 20.00 -0.57
N SER A 296 -12.78 21.23 -0.97
CA SER A 296 -12.41 21.53 -2.35
C SER A 296 -10.94 21.24 -2.65
N THR A 297 -10.08 21.37 -1.64
CA THR A 297 -8.63 21.20 -1.77
C THR A 297 -8.09 19.95 -1.09
N GLY A 298 -8.90 19.31 -0.23
CA GLY A 298 -8.47 18.15 0.57
C GLY A 298 -7.35 18.48 1.56
N ASN A 299 -7.20 19.73 1.97
CA ASN A 299 -6.08 20.19 2.80
C ASN A 299 -6.53 20.71 4.17
N PRO A 300 -5.64 20.71 5.19
CA PRO A 300 -5.94 21.30 6.49
C PRO A 300 -6.43 22.74 6.37
N THR A 301 -7.50 23.09 7.08
CA THR A 301 -7.98 24.47 7.17
C THR A 301 -7.06 25.32 8.05
N ASP A 302 -7.01 26.64 7.82
CA ASP A 302 -6.19 27.54 8.66
C ASP A 302 -6.61 27.48 10.14
N ALA A 303 -7.90 27.25 10.42
CA ALA A 303 -8.40 27.05 11.78
C ALA A 303 -7.78 25.82 12.45
N LEU A 304 -7.73 24.69 11.73
CA LEU A 304 -7.09 23.46 12.20
C LEU A 304 -5.58 23.65 12.41
N LEU A 305 -4.90 24.30 11.46
CA LEU A 305 -3.45 24.57 11.56
C LEU A 305 -3.12 25.45 12.78
N ASN A 306 -3.90 26.52 13.00
CA ASN A 306 -3.75 27.38 14.16
C ASN A 306 -3.99 26.61 15.48
N GLN A 307 -5.00 25.74 15.51
CA GLN A 307 -5.27 24.89 16.68
C GLN A 307 -4.08 23.96 16.99
N LEU A 308 -3.42 23.42 15.96
CA LEU A 308 -2.30 22.48 16.11
C LEU A 308 -0.93 23.17 16.28
N GLY A 309 -0.90 24.51 16.22
CA GLY A 309 0.33 25.31 16.30
C GLY A 309 1.23 25.18 15.07
N ILE A 310 0.66 24.87 13.89
CA ILE A 310 1.42 24.74 12.65
C ILE A 310 1.41 26.07 11.89
N GLN A 311 2.59 26.61 11.61
CA GLN A 311 2.76 27.78 10.73
C GLN A 311 2.95 27.32 9.28
N LYS A 312 2.21 27.93 8.36
CA LYS A 312 2.19 27.60 6.94
C LYS A 312 3.29 28.31 6.17
#